data_AF-A0A2N1F9B8-F1
#
_entry.id   AF-A0A2N1F9B8-F1
#
_cell.length_a   1.000
_cell.length_b   1.000
_cell.length_c   1.000
_cell.angle_alpha   90.00
_cell.angle_beta   90.00
_cell.angle_gamma   90.00
#
_symmetry.space_group_name_H-M   'P 1'
#
loop_
_entity.id
_entity.type
_entity.pdbx_description
1 polymer ?
#
loop_
_entity_poly.entity_id
_entity_poly.type
_entity_poly.pdbx_seq_one_letter_code
_entity_poly.pdbx_strand_id
1 'polypeptide(L)'
;MKNKSSMELTSESEKYIKAQQRVTEIKQFYKHLVLYILVNLFFIGRRIYKDIKYGDSFVEAFFDMDNYHFFFWWGIGLLIHAFNVFGKENLFSKNWEERKVKEYMDKN
;
A
#
# COMPACT_ATOMS: atom_id res chain seq x y z
N MET A 1 18.11 38.79 -10.47
CA MET A 1 17.24 37.99 -11.36
C MET A 1 17.72 36.55 -11.57
N LYS A 2 19.03 36.30 -11.78
CA LYS A 2 19.59 34.93 -11.97
C LYS A 2 19.25 33.93 -10.83
N ASN A 3 19.21 34.38 -9.57
CA ASN A 3 18.98 33.53 -8.40
C ASN A 3 17.50 33.07 -8.24
N LYS A 4 16.54 33.86 -8.74
CA LYS A 4 15.10 33.52 -8.65
C LYS A 4 14.73 32.38 -9.62
N SER A 5 15.30 32.41 -10.82
CA SER A 5 15.11 31.37 -11.83
C SER A 5 15.77 30.04 -11.45
N SER A 6 16.96 30.06 -10.82
CA SER A 6 17.59 28.84 -10.30
C SER A 6 16.80 28.22 -9.14
N MET A 7 16.26 29.05 -8.23
CA MET A 7 15.39 28.58 -7.14
C MET A 7 14.05 28.01 -7.64
N GLU A 8 13.47 28.58 -8.69
CA GLU A 8 12.24 28.02 -9.28
C GLU A 8 12.50 26.69 -9.99
N LEU A 9 13.61 26.56 -10.73
CA LEU A 9 14.01 25.30 -11.37
C LEU A 9 14.27 24.17 -10.36
N THR A 10 14.89 24.47 -9.22
CA THR A 10 15.04 23.48 -8.13
C THR A 10 13.71 23.12 -7.49
N SER A 11 12.79 24.07 -7.34
CA SER A 11 11.47 23.79 -6.77
C SER A 11 10.59 22.91 -7.69
N GLU A 12 10.67 23.13 -9.00
CA GLU A 12 9.92 22.33 -9.98
C GLU A 12 10.52 20.92 -10.12
N SER A 13 11.85 20.79 -10.09
CA SER A 13 12.50 19.48 -10.11
C SER A 13 12.19 18.66 -8.85
N GLU A 14 12.14 19.29 -7.67
CA GLU A 14 11.75 18.63 -6.42
C GLU A 14 10.30 18.14 -6.44
N LYS A 15 9.36 18.97 -6.93
CA LYS A 15 7.95 18.55 -7.09
C LYS A 15 7.83 17.38 -8.06
N TYR A 16 8.56 17.43 -9.17
CA TYR A 16 8.58 16.37 -10.17
C TYR A 16 9.12 15.05 -9.58
N ILE A 17 10.24 15.10 -8.85
CA ILE A 17 10.84 13.91 -8.21
C ILE A 17 9.87 13.30 -7.19
N LYS A 18 9.20 14.12 -6.37
CA LYS A 18 8.18 13.65 -5.42
C LYS A 18 7.01 12.96 -6.14
N ALA A 19 6.49 13.55 -7.21
CA ALA A 19 5.43 12.96 -8.02
C ALA A 19 5.87 11.64 -8.70
N GLN A 20 7.12 11.56 -9.16
CA GLN A 20 7.66 10.35 -9.78
C GLN A 20 7.84 9.20 -8.77
N GLN A 21 8.36 9.50 -7.57
CA GLN A 21 8.45 8.56 -6.47
C GLN A 21 7.06 8.04 -6.10
N ARG A 22 6.06 8.94 -6.04
CA ARG A 22 4.67 8.59 -5.76
C ARG A 22 4.09 7.58 -6.73
N VAL A 23 4.23 7.84 -8.02
CA VAL A 23 3.77 6.91 -9.07
C VAL A 23 4.46 5.55 -8.95
N THR A 24 5.75 5.55 -8.57
CA THR A 24 6.52 4.32 -8.39
C THR A 24 6.03 3.50 -7.20
N GLU A 25 5.78 4.14 -6.05
CA GLU A 25 5.19 3.48 -4.86
C GLU A 25 3.81 2.87 -5.17
N ILE A 26 2.93 3.61 -5.85
CA ILE A 26 1.60 3.13 -6.24
C ILE A 26 1.71 1.92 -7.17
N LYS A 27 2.60 1.96 -8.17
CA LYS A 27 2.84 0.83 -9.08
C LYS A 27 3.33 -0.41 -8.32
N GLN A 28 4.20 -0.24 -7.32
CA GLN A 28 4.68 -1.35 -6.49
C GLN A 28 3.54 -1.95 -5.65
N PHE A 29 2.68 -1.12 -5.08
CA PHE A 29 1.50 -1.58 -4.36
C PHE A 29 0.57 -2.42 -5.25
N TYR A 30 0.24 -1.95 -6.45
CA TYR A 30 -0.62 -2.72 -7.36
C TYR A 30 -0.01 -4.06 -7.77
N LYS A 31 1.31 -4.12 -7.99
CA LYS A 31 1.99 -5.40 -8.25
C LYS A 31 1.81 -6.38 -7.08
N HIS A 32 1.98 -5.91 -5.85
CA HIS A 32 1.80 -6.73 -4.65
C HIS A 32 0.32 -7.16 -4.49
N LEU A 33 -0.63 -6.25 -4.69
CA LEU A 33 -2.07 -6.54 -4.63
C LEU A 33 -2.49 -7.59 -5.68
N VAL A 34 -2.05 -7.44 -6.92
CA VAL A 34 -2.36 -8.40 -8.00
C VAL A 34 -1.79 -9.78 -7.67
N LEU A 35 -0.53 -9.85 -7.21
CA LEU A 35 0.08 -11.11 -6.81
C LEU A 35 -0.69 -11.76 -5.65
N TYR A 36 -1.08 -10.98 -4.65
CA TYR A 36 -1.90 -11.45 -3.54
C TYR A 36 -3.21 -12.05 -4.03
N ILE A 37 -3.95 -11.36 -4.91
CA ILE A 37 -5.22 -11.85 -5.46
C ILE A 37 -5.02 -13.15 -6.25
N LEU A 38 -4.02 -13.19 -7.14
CA LEU A 38 -3.76 -14.37 -7.98
C LEU A 38 -3.41 -15.60 -7.14
N VAL A 39 -2.56 -15.43 -6.12
CA VAL A 39 -2.20 -16.53 -5.21
C VAL A 39 -3.43 -16.99 -4.43
N ASN A 40 -4.21 -16.09 -3.85
CA ASN A 40 -5.43 -16.46 -3.11
C ASN A 40 -6.43 -17.19 -4.02
N LEU A 41 -6.67 -16.71 -5.24
CA LEU A 41 -7.54 -17.37 -6.21
C LEU A 41 -7.03 -18.77 -6.59
N PHE A 42 -5.72 -18.94 -6.78
CA PHE A 42 -5.13 -20.24 -7.06
C PHE A 42 -5.37 -21.24 -5.91
N PHE A 43 -5.18 -20.82 -4.65
CA PHE A 43 -5.42 -21.67 -3.49
C PHE A 43 -6.89 -22.03 -3.33
N ILE A 44 -7.80 -21.06 -3.48
CA ILE A 44 -9.26 -21.30 -3.46
C ILE A 44 -9.65 -22.26 -4.58
N GLY A 45 -9.16 -22.06 -5.80
CA GLY A 45 -9.45 -22.92 -6.95
C GLY A 45 -8.94 -24.35 -6.75
N ARG A 46 -7.70 -24.52 -6.26
CA ARG A 46 -7.13 -25.83 -5.93
C ARG A 46 -7.96 -26.56 -4.89
N ARG A 47 -8.48 -25.82 -3.91
CA ARG A 47 -9.29 -26.39 -2.83
C ARG A 47 -10.65 -26.85 -3.33
N ILE A 48 -11.36 -26.01 -4.08
CA ILE A 48 -12.63 -26.39 -4.74
C ILE A 48 -12.42 -27.65 -5.59
N TYR A 49 -11.32 -27.74 -6.34
CA TYR A 49 -11.00 -28.92 -7.13
C TYR A 49 -10.74 -30.18 -6.29
N LYS A 50 -10.06 -30.06 -5.13
CA LYS A 50 -9.86 -31.19 -4.21
C LYS A 50 -11.18 -31.62 -3.56
N ASP A 51 -12.00 -30.68 -3.11
CA ASP A 51 -13.25 -30.95 -2.40
C ASP A 51 -14.24 -31.74 -3.28
N ILE A 52 -14.31 -31.42 -4.58
CA ILE A 52 -15.12 -32.16 -5.56
C ILE A 52 -14.63 -33.60 -5.75
N LYS A 53 -13.33 -33.86 -5.54
CA LYS A 53 -12.70 -35.15 -5.90
C LYS A 53 -12.64 -36.16 -4.75
N TYR A 54 -12.70 -35.72 -3.49
CA TYR A 54 -12.43 -36.59 -2.34
C TYR A 54 -13.59 -36.79 -1.36
N GLY A 55 -14.70 -36.05 -1.45
CA GLY A 55 -15.86 -36.28 -0.59
C GLY A 55 -15.60 -36.02 0.90
N ASP A 56 -14.51 -35.33 1.24
CA ASP A 56 -14.23 -34.87 2.60
C ASP A 56 -15.18 -33.74 3.00
N SER A 57 -15.50 -33.69 4.29
CA SER A 57 -16.46 -32.73 4.84
C SER A 57 -15.92 -31.30 4.68
N PHE A 58 -16.73 -30.42 4.07
CA PHE A 58 -16.44 -28.99 3.83
C PHE A 58 -15.84 -28.28 5.05
N VAL A 59 -16.21 -28.74 6.24
CA VAL A 59 -15.84 -28.22 7.57
C VAL A 59 -14.35 -28.46 7.87
N GLU A 60 -13.81 -29.65 7.61
CA GLU A 60 -12.44 -30.00 8.01
C GLU A 60 -11.40 -29.23 7.19
N ALA A 61 -11.66 -29.05 5.90
CA ALA A 61 -10.85 -28.18 5.07
C ALA A 61 -10.95 -26.69 5.48
N PHE A 62 -12.11 -26.22 5.98
CA PHE A 62 -12.36 -24.79 6.31
C PHE A 62 -11.82 -24.40 7.68
N PHE A 63 -11.73 -25.35 8.60
CA PHE A 63 -11.18 -25.16 9.93
C PHE A 63 -9.71 -25.59 10.05
N ASP A 64 -9.08 -26.02 8.95
CA ASP A 64 -7.64 -26.21 8.85
C ASP A 64 -6.93 -24.83 8.88
N MET A 65 -6.89 -24.26 10.10
CA MET A 65 -6.47 -22.89 10.43
C MET A 65 -5.04 -22.57 9.96
N ASP A 66 -4.20 -23.58 9.80
CA ASP A 66 -2.80 -23.43 9.40
C ASP A 66 -2.66 -22.74 8.03
N ASN A 67 -3.60 -22.97 7.12
CA ASN A 67 -3.59 -22.30 5.82
C ASN A 67 -4.07 -20.84 5.90
N TYR A 68 -5.05 -20.55 6.78
CA TYR A 68 -5.65 -19.21 6.88
C TYR A 68 -4.74 -18.21 7.58
N HIS A 69 -3.94 -18.65 8.55
CA HIS A 69 -2.99 -17.77 9.23
C HIS A 69 -2.00 -17.15 8.25
N PHE A 70 -1.50 -17.93 7.28
CA PHE A 70 -0.57 -17.42 6.27
C PHE A 70 -1.20 -16.30 5.41
N PHE A 71 -2.42 -16.50 4.89
CA PHE A 71 -3.12 -15.49 4.09
C PHE A 71 -3.56 -14.27 4.90
N PHE A 72 -3.91 -14.47 6.17
CA PHE A 72 -4.32 -13.41 7.09
C PHE A 72 -3.16 -12.45 7.39
N TRP A 73 -1.99 -12.99 7.77
CA TRP A 73 -0.81 -12.17 8.05
C TRP A 73 -0.27 -11.46 6.80
N TRP A 74 -0.31 -12.11 5.63
CA TRP A 74 -0.02 -11.45 4.36
C TRP A 74 -1.01 -10.34 4.01
N GLY A 75 -2.30 -10.54 4.31
CA GLY A 75 -3.32 -9.51 4.17
C GLY A 75 -3.04 -8.28 5.04
N ILE A 76 -2.59 -8.48 6.28
CA ILE A 76 -2.15 -7.39 7.17
C ILE A 76 -0.96 -6.63 6.55
N GLY A 77 0.03 -7.33 6.01
CA GLY A 77 1.17 -6.71 5.32
C GLY A 77 0.72 -5.85 4.12
N LEU A 78 -0.28 -6.31 3.36
CA LEU A 78 -0.87 -5.56 2.26
C LEU A 78 -1.60 -4.30 2.74
N LEU A 79 -2.34 -4.39 3.85
CA LEU A 79 -3.01 -3.24 4.48
C LEU A 79 -2.02 -2.19 4.97
N ILE A 80 -0.92 -2.62 5.60
CA ILE A 80 0.16 -1.72 6.03
C ILE A 80 0.79 -1.04 4.81
N HIS A 81 1.05 -1.79 3.73
CA HIS A 81 1.58 -1.21 2.49
C HIS A 81 0.60 -0.21 1.86
N ALA A 82 -0.70 -0.54 1.82
CA ALA A 82 -1.74 0.38 1.37
C ALA A 82 -1.75 1.66 2.22
N PHE A 83 -1.64 1.54 3.53
CA PHE A 83 -1.59 2.70 4.43
C PHE A 83 -0.32 3.53 4.21
N ASN A 84 0.84 2.92 4.00
CA ASN A 84 2.08 3.65 3.74
C ASN A 84 2.03 4.39 2.39
N VAL A 85 1.42 3.78 1.38
CA VAL A 85 1.21 4.42 0.08
C VAL A 85 0.11 5.48 0.23
N PHE A 86 -1.15 5.14 0.44
CA PHE A 86 -2.24 6.12 0.40
C PHE A 86 -2.34 7.04 1.62
N GLY A 87 -1.85 6.62 2.79
CA GLY A 87 -1.93 7.40 4.03
C GLY A 87 -0.99 8.60 4.10
N LYS A 88 0.18 8.57 3.42
CA LYS A 88 1.11 9.72 3.37
C LYS A 88 0.45 11.00 2.86
N GLU A 89 -0.42 10.91 1.84
CA GLU A 89 -1.10 12.09 1.28
C GLU A 89 -2.34 12.50 2.06
N ASN A 90 -3.14 11.55 2.55
CA ASN A 90 -4.46 11.88 3.09
C ASN A 90 -4.46 12.19 4.60
N LEU A 91 -3.49 11.67 5.37
CA LEU A 91 -3.47 11.81 6.83
C LEU A 91 -2.45 12.85 7.34
N PHE A 92 -1.34 13.06 6.63
CA PHE A 92 -0.23 13.86 7.15
C PHE A 92 0.29 14.98 6.22
N SER A 93 -0.12 15.04 4.95
CA SER A 93 0.65 15.84 3.98
C SER A 93 0.44 17.35 4.08
N LYS A 94 -0.78 17.86 4.30
CA LYS A 94 -1.02 19.30 4.11
C LYS A 94 -1.41 20.04 5.40
N ASN A 95 -2.43 19.54 6.09
CA ASN A 95 -2.89 20.17 7.34
C ASN A 95 -1.85 20.08 8.46
N TRP A 96 -1.08 18.98 8.53
CA TRP A 96 -0.02 18.84 9.54
C TRP A 96 1.18 19.73 9.22
N GLU A 97 1.61 19.79 7.96
CA GLU A 97 2.70 20.68 7.53
C GLU A 97 2.34 22.15 7.75
N GLU A 98 1.15 22.59 7.33
CA GLU A 98 0.66 23.96 7.54
C GLU A 98 0.58 24.32 9.03
N ARG A 99 0.12 23.39 9.88
CA ARG A 99 0.04 23.60 11.32
C ARG A 99 1.43 23.71 11.97
N LYS A 100 2.40 22.92 11.50
CA LYS A 100 3.78 22.99 12.00
C LYS A 100 4.49 24.26 11.56
N VAL A 101 4.32 24.69 10.31
CA VAL A 101 4.84 25.97 9.84
C VAL A 101 4.26 27.13 10.67
N LYS A 102 2.96 27.08 10.98
CA LYS A 102 2.32 28.08 11.85
C LYS A 102 2.88 28.08 13.28
N GLU A 103 3.09 26.92 13.90
CA GLU A 103 3.73 26.81 15.22
C GLU A 103 5.15 27.40 15.26
N TYR A 104 5.93 27.27 14.18
CA TYR A 104 7.27 27.88 14.10
C TYR A 104 7.23 29.38 13.84
N MET A 105 6.19 29.89 13.16
CA MET A 105 6.01 31.33 12.94
C MET A 105 5.48 32.04 14.19
N ASP A 106 4.60 31.41 14.97
CA ASP A 106 4.07 31.97 16.23
C ASP A 106 5.07 31.88 17.41
N LYS A 107 6.15 31.11 17.26
CA LYS A 107 7.24 31.00 18.25
C LYS A 107 8.39 32.00 18.05
N ASN A 108 8.28 32.88 17.05
CA ASN A 108 9.16 34.03 16.83
C ASN A 108 8.34 35.33 16.91
#